data_AF-A0A937QNQ6-F1
#
_entry.id   AF-A0A937QNQ6-F1
#
_cell.length_a   1.000
_cell.length_b   1.000
_cell.length_c   1.000
_cell.angle_alpha   90.00
_cell.angle_beta   90.00
_cell.angle_gamma   90.00
#
_symmetry.space_group_name_H-M   'P 1'
#
loop_
_entity.id
_entity.type
_entity.pdbx_description
1 polymer ?
#
loop_
_entity_poly.entity_id
_entity_poly.type
_entity_poly.pdbx_seq_one_letter_code
_entity_poly.pdbx_strand_id
1 'polypeptide(L)'
;MDGGVSHVRPPAAPLLFGDIEAFVQWRFDAAVDALGPFDVTGVKVYRPGEIDYGKTHFANHANGYGAANLMSLLEGAALSADPELIEVALDLLDKQTSLYANTVPRGAQTWEIPLHTPDILTSGRLVRAYVLGHIITGRQDYLEQARYWAWSLLHTCVRMGGPNTLRNRMAIRTPGRSCAERFIGSSCLRRRRRTPDNRRRWTGHDSDRQTDTVTATRTSNRLFFRSYNPDTPWSVD
;
A
#
# COMPACT_ATOMS: atom_id res chain seq x y z
N MET A 1 2.92 19.42 -17.70
CA MET A 1 2.21 18.13 -17.90
C MET A 1 3.18 17.00 -17.61
N ASP A 2 2.97 16.24 -16.54
CA ASP A 2 3.78 15.04 -16.27
C ASP A 2 3.44 13.94 -17.28
N GLY A 3 4.40 13.55 -18.12
CA GLY A 3 4.27 12.40 -19.02
C GLY A 3 4.47 11.06 -18.30
N GLY A 4 3.76 10.83 -17.20
CA GLY A 4 3.91 9.62 -16.38
C GLY A 4 2.99 8.47 -16.80
N VAL A 5 3.50 7.24 -16.74
CA VAL A 5 2.69 6.00 -16.82
C VAL A 5 2.76 5.32 -15.46
N SER A 6 1.59 4.98 -14.89
CA SER A 6 1.48 4.32 -13.58
C SER A 6 2.11 5.16 -12.45
N HIS A 7 2.98 4.59 -11.63
CA HIS A 7 3.59 5.23 -10.45
C HIS A 7 4.93 5.94 -10.73
N VAL A 8 5.40 5.94 -11.98
CA VAL A 8 6.65 6.61 -12.38
C VAL A 8 6.31 7.89 -13.13
N ARG A 9 6.82 9.02 -12.61
CA ARG A 9 6.63 10.34 -13.22
C ARG A 9 7.98 10.93 -13.63
N PRO A 10 8.46 10.63 -14.84
CA PRO A 10 9.72 11.18 -15.32
C PRO A 10 9.52 12.65 -15.74
N PRO A 11 10.53 13.53 -15.55
CA PRO A 11 10.50 14.91 -16.04
C PRO A 11 10.77 14.98 -17.56
N ALA A 12 10.43 13.95 -18.34
CA ALA A 12 10.80 13.87 -19.75
C ALA A 12 10.18 14.99 -20.59
N ALA A 13 8.90 15.31 -20.38
CA ALA A 13 8.23 16.38 -21.12
C ALA A 13 8.86 17.77 -20.89
N PRO A 14 9.06 18.26 -19.65
CA PRO A 14 9.70 19.56 -19.45
C PRO A 14 11.15 19.61 -19.93
N LEU A 15 11.89 18.48 -19.87
CA LEU A 15 13.25 18.39 -20.41
C LEU A 15 13.28 18.44 -21.95
N LEU A 16 12.31 17.82 -22.62
CA LEU A 16 12.25 17.78 -24.09
C LEU A 16 11.67 19.06 -24.69
N PHE A 17 10.72 19.70 -24.01
CA PHE A 17 9.98 20.86 -24.52
C PHE A 17 10.43 22.20 -23.91
N GLY A 18 11.35 22.19 -22.95
CA GLY A 18 12.06 23.39 -22.48
C GLY A 18 11.36 24.21 -21.40
N ASP A 19 10.41 23.64 -20.66
CA ASP A 19 9.65 24.33 -19.61
C ASP A 19 10.01 23.81 -18.21
N ILE A 20 11.31 23.90 -17.87
CA ILE A 20 11.86 23.35 -16.63
C ILE A 20 11.45 24.20 -15.42
N GLU A 21 11.44 25.54 -15.57
CA GLU A 21 11.14 26.45 -14.47
C GLU A 21 9.69 26.28 -13.96
N ALA A 22 8.71 26.29 -14.86
CA ALA A 22 7.31 26.06 -14.48
C ALA A 22 7.11 24.64 -13.92
N PHE A 23 7.86 23.66 -14.43
CA PHE A 23 7.83 22.30 -13.88
C PHE A 23 8.37 22.26 -12.45
N VAL A 24 9.51 22.90 -12.17
CA VAL A 24 10.09 22.95 -10.82
C VAL A 24 9.14 23.66 -9.86
N GLN A 25 8.56 24.79 -10.27
CA GLN A 25 7.57 25.49 -9.46
C GLN A 25 6.35 24.61 -9.16
N TRP A 26 5.83 23.91 -10.17
CA TRP A 26 4.72 22.98 -9.96
C TRP A 26 5.08 21.82 -9.02
N ARG A 27 6.31 21.30 -9.08
CA ARG A 27 6.79 20.27 -8.15
C ARG A 27 6.96 20.80 -6.73
N PHE A 28 7.38 22.05 -6.58
CA PHE A 28 7.42 22.74 -5.29
C PHE A 28 6.02 22.87 -4.69
N ASP A 29 5.05 23.40 -5.44
CA ASP A 29 3.68 23.57 -4.97
C ASP A 29 3.06 22.22 -4.56
N ALA A 30 3.26 21.18 -5.38
CA ALA A 30 2.81 19.83 -5.09
C ALA A 30 3.50 19.20 -3.86
N ALA A 31 4.74 19.60 -3.55
CA ALA A 31 5.44 19.17 -2.36
C ALA A 31 4.90 19.83 -1.09
N VAL A 32 4.59 21.13 -1.17
CA VAL A 32 3.92 21.87 -0.09
C VAL A 32 2.56 21.24 0.21
N ASP A 33 1.75 20.97 -0.82
CA ASP A 33 0.46 20.29 -0.66
C ASP A 33 0.61 18.88 -0.07
N ALA A 34 1.69 18.17 -0.42
CA ALA A 34 1.95 16.83 0.07
C ALA A 34 2.26 16.79 1.57
N LEU A 35 2.73 17.89 2.17
CA LEU A 35 3.00 17.99 3.61
C LEU A 35 1.72 18.12 4.44
N GLY A 36 0.71 18.83 3.93
CA GLY A 36 -0.51 19.17 4.69
C GLY A 36 -1.25 18.01 5.40
N PRO A 37 -1.29 16.79 4.87
CA PRO A 37 -1.94 15.65 5.54
C PRO A 37 -1.20 15.09 6.77
N PHE A 38 0.05 15.48 7.03
CA PHE A 38 0.82 15.01 8.17
C PHE A 38 0.58 15.89 9.39
N ASP A 39 0.44 15.28 10.57
CA ASP A 39 0.39 16.01 11.83
C ASP A 39 1.78 16.38 12.36
N VAL A 40 1.84 17.04 13.52
CA VAL A 40 3.08 17.48 14.17
C VAL A 40 4.03 16.32 14.53
N THR A 41 3.48 15.12 14.72
CA THR A 41 4.26 13.90 14.99
C THR A 41 4.77 13.24 13.71
N GLY A 42 4.41 13.81 12.55
CA GLY A 42 4.73 13.28 11.24
C GLY A 42 3.81 12.15 10.82
N VAL A 43 2.64 11.95 11.45
CA VAL A 43 1.71 10.88 11.11
C VAL A 43 0.64 11.38 10.15
N LYS A 44 0.41 10.62 9.07
CA LYS A 44 -0.78 10.76 8.24
C LYS A 44 -1.86 9.81 8.74
N VAL A 45 -2.85 10.36 9.43
CA VAL A 45 -3.96 9.59 10.02
C VAL A 45 -4.92 9.12 8.92
N TYR A 46 -5.16 7.82 8.87
CA TYR A 46 -6.18 7.20 8.01
C TYR A 46 -7.57 7.55 8.54
N ARG A 47 -8.41 8.07 7.63
CA ARG A 47 -9.82 8.34 7.89
C ARG A 47 -10.65 7.36 7.05
N PRO A 48 -11.47 6.50 7.68
CA PRO A 48 -12.29 5.55 6.94
C PRO A 48 -13.34 6.26 6.10
N GLY A 49 -13.62 5.70 4.92
CA GLY A 49 -14.76 6.10 4.08
C GLY A 49 -15.99 5.26 4.39
N GLU A 50 -16.78 4.94 3.36
CA GLU A 50 -17.90 4.00 3.47
C GLU A 50 -17.44 2.61 3.90
N ILE A 51 -16.31 2.15 3.35
CA ILE A 51 -15.65 0.92 3.75
C ILE A 51 -14.41 1.28 4.57
N ASP A 52 -14.37 0.77 5.81
CA ASP A 52 -13.21 0.90 6.68
C ASP A 52 -12.16 -0.18 6.37
N TYR A 53 -11.09 0.22 5.69
CA TYR A 53 -9.92 -0.62 5.39
C TYR A 53 -8.92 -0.69 6.56
N GLY A 54 -9.08 0.14 7.59
CA GLY A 54 -8.27 0.17 8.81
C GLY A 54 -8.77 -0.79 9.89
N LYS A 55 -10.03 -1.24 9.84
CA LYS A 55 -10.71 -2.05 10.87
C LYS A 55 -9.98 -3.31 11.36
N THR A 56 -9.02 -3.82 10.58
CA THR A 56 -8.31 -5.07 10.87
C THR A 56 -7.14 -4.89 11.85
N HIS A 57 -6.88 -3.67 12.33
CA HIS A 57 -5.75 -3.36 13.20
C HIS A 57 -6.09 -2.20 14.15
N PHE A 58 -5.39 -2.09 15.27
CA PHE A 58 -5.62 -1.06 16.29
C PHE A 58 -5.09 0.33 15.89
N ALA A 59 -4.04 0.37 15.07
CA ALA A 59 -3.47 1.62 14.58
C ALA A 59 -4.25 2.13 13.36
N ASN A 60 -4.46 3.44 13.26
CA ASN A 60 -5.11 4.11 12.13
C ASN A 60 -4.09 4.84 11.24
N HIS A 61 -2.86 4.32 11.14
CA HIS A 61 -1.82 4.85 10.27
C HIS A 61 -0.91 3.71 9.80
N ALA A 62 -0.25 3.90 8.66
CA ALA A 62 0.71 2.96 8.12
C ALA A 62 1.78 3.70 7.32
N ASN A 63 3.00 3.16 7.28
CA ASN A 63 4.14 3.73 6.56
C ASN A 63 3.82 4.01 5.08
N GLY A 64 3.13 3.12 4.39
CA GLY A 64 2.78 3.29 2.98
C GLY A 64 1.65 4.27 2.71
N TYR A 65 0.80 4.54 3.69
CA TYR A 65 -0.34 5.43 3.52
C TYR A 65 0.10 6.89 3.29
N GLY A 66 1.21 7.28 3.93
CA GLY A 66 1.90 8.55 3.74
C GLY A 66 3.04 8.52 2.72
N ALA A 67 3.53 7.35 2.30
CA ALA A 67 4.76 7.24 1.51
C ALA A 67 4.72 7.99 0.16
N ALA A 68 3.56 8.09 -0.50
CA ALA A 68 3.43 8.85 -1.75
C ALA A 68 3.60 10.36 -1.53
N ASN A 69 3.04 10.86 -0.42
CA ASN A 69 3.17 12.25 -0.01
C ASN A 69 4.62 12.56 0.36
N LEU A 70 5.24 11.70 1.19
CA LEU A 70 6.64 11.84 1.59
C LEU A 70 7.60 11.85 0.38
N MET A 71 7.39 10.93 -0.56
CA MET A 71 8.15 10.90 -1.81
C MET A 71 7.96 12.19 -2.62
N SER A 72 6.73 12.69 -2.73
CA SER A 72 6.44 13.93 -3.47
C SER A 72 7.10 15.15 -2.84
N LEU A 73 7.12 15.21 -1.50
CA LEU A 73 7.77 16.25 -0.71
C LEU A 73 9.29 16.26 -0.96
N LEU A 74 9.95 15.11 -0.82
CA LEU A 74 11.40 14.99 -1.02
C LEU A 74 11.83 15.21 -2.49
N GLU A 75 10.99 14.81 -3.45
CA GLU A 75 11.23 15.13 -4.86
C GLU A 75 11.15 16.63 -5.12
N GLY A 76 10.14 17.32 -4.57
CA GLY A 76 10.03 18.77 -4.70
C GLY A 76 11.23 19.48 -4.07
N ALA A 77 11.60 19.09 -2.84
CA ALA A 77 12.77 19.62 -2.15
C ALA A 77 14.08 19.43 -2.95
N ALA A 78 14.27 18.25 -3.54
CA ALA A 78 15.45 17.96 -4.36
C ALA A 78 15.49 18.77 -5.68
N LEU A 79 14.32 19.07 -6.26
CA LEU A 79 14.22 19.80 -7.53
C LEU A 79 14.27 21.32 -7.36
N SER A 80 13.60 21.86 -6.34
CA SER A 80 13.57 23.30 -6.07
C SER A 80 14.84 23.79 -5.37
N ALA A 81 15.55 22.89 -4.67
CA ALA A 81 16.68 23.22 -3.80
C ALA A 81 16.34 24.31 -2.75
N ASP A 82 15.07 24.43 -2.39
CA ASP A 82 14.60 25.39 -1.39
C ASP A 82 15.04 24.95 0.02
N PRO A 83 15.80 25.78 0.77
CA PRO A 83 16.36 25.37 2.06
C PRO A 83 15.30 25.03 3.11
N GLU A 84 14.19 25.79 3.16
CA GLU A 84 13.12 25.58 4.14
C GLU A 84 12.36 24.28 3.86
N LEU A 85 12.03 24.03 2.59
CA LEU A 85 11.38 22.79 2.17
C LEU A 85 12.28 21.57 2.41
N ILE A 86 13.59 21.70 2.18
CA ILE A 86 14.57 20.65 2.48
C ILE A 86 14.57 20.33 3.97
N GLU A 87 14.65 21.33 4.85
CA GLU A 87 14.66 21.12 6.29
C GLU A 87 13.39 20.39 6.76
N VAL A 88 12.22 20.86 6.34
CA VAL A 88 10.94 20.26 6.69
C VAL A 88 10.80 18.84 6.14
N ALA A 89 11.26 18.60 4.92
CA ALA A 89 11.21 17.27 4.30
C ALA A 89 12.10 16.26 5.05
N LEU A 90 13.29 16.68 5.47
CA LEU A 90 14.23 15.84 6.21
C LEU A 90 13.76 15.58 7.65
N ASP A 91 13.22 16.59 8.35
CA ASP A 91 12.61 16.41 9.67
C ASP A 91 11.46 15.39 9.61
N LEU A 92 10.57 15.50 8.61
CA LEU A 92 9.51 14.53 8.42
C LEU A 92 10.07 13.13 8.11
N LEU A 93 11.12 13.02 7.29
CA LEU A 93 11.76 11.74 6.98
C LEU A 93 12.38 11.10 8.23
N ASP A 94 13.04 11.88 9.10
CA ASP A 94 13.61 11.41 10.35
C ASP A 94 12.51 10.97 11.35
N LYS A 95 11.38 11.69 11.42
CA LYS A 95 10.19 11.27 12.18
C LYS A 95 9.61 9.95 11.67
N GLN A 96 9.46 9.81 10.35
CA GLN A 96 8.97 8.57 9.72
C GLN A 96 9.90 7.39 10.00
N THR A 97 11.22 7.62 9.96
CA THR A 97 12.23 6.61 10.26
C THR A 97 12.10 6.10 11.68
N SER A 98 11.99 7.03 12.64
CA SER A 98 11.84 6.70 14.06
C SER A 98 10.53 5.97 14.35
N LEU A 99 9.42 6.42 13.75
CA LEU A 99 8.09 5.86 13.97
C LEU A 99 7.92 4.44 13.41
N TYR A 100 8.50 4.17 12.24
CA TYR A 100 8.31 2.91 11.51
C TYR A 100 9.55 2.01 11.51
N ALA A 101 10.53 2.29 12.37
CA ALA A 101 11.71 1.46 12.54
C ALA A 101 11.33 0.01 12.82
N ASN A 102 12.00 -0.93 12.15
CA ASN A 102 11.81 -2.37 12.32
C ASN A 102 10.38 -2.87 12.01
N THR A 103 9.63 -2.15 11.17
CA THR A 103 8.28 -2.56 10.75
C THR A 103 8.26 -3.09 9.31
N VAL A 104 7.14 -3.68 8.90
CA VAL A 104 6.96 -4.15 7.51
C VAL A 104 6.25 -3.08 6.66
N PRO A 105 6.51 -3.03 5.34
CA PRO A 105 5.85 -2.10 4.42
C PRO A 105 4.36 -2.42 4.30
N ARG A 106 3.45 -1.46 4.56
CA ARG A 106 1.99 -1.66 4.55
C ARG A 106 1.24 -0.48 3.94
N GLY A 107 0.07 -0.71 3.35
CA GLY A 107 -0.98 0.31 3.23
C GLY A 107 -0.78 1.42 2.19
N ALA A 108 -0.02 1.20 1.11
CA ALA A 108 0.08 2.18 0.03
C ALA A 108 -1.13 2.18 -0.90
N GLN A 109 -1.86 1.06 -1.02
CA GLN A 109 -3.02 0.86 -1.91
C GLN A 109 -4.32 0.58 -1.13
N THR A 110 -4.68 1.49 -0.21
CA THR A 110 -5.87 1.35 0.66
C THR A 110 -7.21 1.35 -0.06
N TRP A 111 -7.25 1.61 -1.36
CA TRP A 111 -8.45 1.49 -2.20
C TRP A 111 -8.72 0.05 -2.66
N GLU A 112 -7.71 -0.81 -2.67
CA GLU A 112 -7.83 -2.22 -3.09
C GLU A 112 -7.75 -3.17 -1.89
N ILE A 113 -6.89 -2.85 -0.91
CA ILE A 113 -6.44 -3.79 0.11
C ILE A 113 -6.52 -3.14 1.51
N PRO A 114 -6.79 -3.89 2.61
CA PRO A 114 -6.76 -3.36 3.96
C PRO A 114 -5.46 -2.60 4.30
N LEU A 115 -5.58 -1.52 5.09
CA LEU A 115 -4.52 -0.57 5.45
C LEU A 115 -3.26 -1.24 6.01
N HIS A 116 -3.42 -2.32 6.76
CA HIS A 116 -2.32 -3.00 7.43
C HIS A 116 -1.84 -4.23 6.68
N THR A 117 -2.26 -4.44 5.44
CA THR A 117 -1.73 -5.53 4.62
C THR A 117 -0.35 -5.15 4.07
N PRO A 118 0.61 -6.09 4.03
CA PRO A 118 1.90 -5.82 3.41
C PRO A 118 1.78 -5.43 1.93
N ASP A 119 2.55 -4.43 1.50
CA ASP A 119 2.37 -3.79 0.19
C ASP A 119 3.74 -3.48 -0.47
N ILE A 120 3.93 -4.01 -1.70
CA ILE A 120 5.17 -3.82 -2.48
C ILE A 120 5.39 -2.37 -2.89
N LEU A 121 4.31 -1.63 -3.17
CA LEU A 121 4.41 -0.25 -3.59
C LEU A 121 4.90 0.63 -2.43
N THR A 122 4.54 0.28 -1.19
CA THR A 122 5.09 0.94 -0.01
C THR A 122 6.61 0.83 0.02
N SER A 123 7.16 -0.38 -0.16
CA SER A 123 8.62 -0.56 -0.22
C SER A 123 9.26 0.29 -1.32
N GLY A 124 8.71 0.28 -2.53
CA GLY A 124 9.26 1.07 -3.64
C GLY A 124 9.28 2.58 -3.34
N ARG A 125 8.19 3.11 -2.75
CA ARG A 125 8.10 4.52 -2.37
C ARG A 125 9.07 4.89 -1.25
N LEU A 126 9.18 4.06 -0.21
CA LEU A 126 10.11 4.31 0.90
C LEU A 126 11.56 4.25 0.42
N VAL A 127 11.94 3.25 -0.37
CA VAL A 127 13.29 3.17 -0.98
C VAL A 127 13.62 4.48 -1.70
N ARG A 128 12.70 4.98 -2.53
CA ARG A 128 12.91 6.23 -3.27
C ARG A 128 13.01 7.45 -2.35
N ALA A 129 12.15 7.56 -1.34
CA ALA A 129 12.21 8.64 -0.35
C ALA A 129 13.58 8.68 0.36
N TYR A 130 14.07 7.54 0.84
CA TYR A 130 15.36 7.47 1.51
C TYR A 130 16.56 7.72 0.58
N VAL A 131 16.49 7.27 -0.67
CA VAL A 131 17.51 7.63 -1.68
C VAL A 131 17.52 9.13 -1.93
N LEU A 132 16.36 9.79 -2.01
CA LEU A 132 16.29 11.25 -2.16
C LEU A 132 16.86 11.96 -0.94
N GLY A 133 16.52 11.53 0.28
CA GLY A 133 17.12 12.05 1.51
C GLY A 133 18.64 11.92 1.52
N HIS A 134 19.17 10.78 1.03
CA HIS A 134 20.61 10.58 0.85
C HIS A 134 21.20 11.53 -0.21
N ILE A 135 20.56 11.71 -1.36
CA ILE A 135 21.04 12.62 -2.41
C ILE A 135 21.10 14.07 -1.92
N ILE A 136 20.10 14.51 -1.15
CA ILE A 136 20.04 15.88 -0.60
C ILE A 136 21.13 16.12 0.45
N THR A 137 21.39 15.14 1.33
CA THR A 137 22.20 15.36 2.54
C THR A 137 23.59 14.70 2.51
N GLY A 138 23.78 13.68 1.66
CA GLY A 138 24.94 12.79 1.69
C GLY A 138 24.97 11.80 2.88
N ARG A 139 23.99 11.82 3.79
CA ARG A 139 24.00 10.95 4.99
C ARG A 139 23.81 9.47 4.60
N GLN A 140 24.69 8.60 5.08
CA GLN A 140 24.71 7.17 4.72
C GLN A 140 23.62 6.36 5.43
N ASP A 141 23.14 6.81 6.58
CA ASP A 141 22.04 6.19 7.32
C ASP A 141 20.76 6.10 6.50
N TYR A 142 20.42 7.12 5.71
CA TYR A 142 19.31 7.07 4.77
C TYR A 142 19.50 5.99 3.71
N LEU A 143 20.72 5.81 3.19
CA LEU A 143 20.98 4.75 2.22
C LEU A 143 20.83 3.36 2.83
N GLU A 144 21.20 3.19 4.10
CA GLU A 144 20.94 1.94 4.83
C GLU A 144 19.44 1.72 5.09
N GLN A 145 18.67 2.77 5.37
CA GLN A 145 17.21 2.67 5.42
C GLN A 145 16.61 2.28 4.07
N ALA A 146 17.11 2.85 2.96
CA ALA A 146 16.68 2.45 1.62
C ALA A 146 16.94 0.94 1.39
N ARG A 147 18.12 0.44 1.77
CA ARG A 147 18.44 -0.99 1.71
C ARG A 147 17.48 -1.82 2.57
N TYR A 148 17.21 -1.39 3.79
CA TYR A 148 16.27 -2.05 4.69
C TYR A 148 14.88 -2.21 4.06
N TRP A 149 14.33 -1.16 3.46
CA TRP A 149 13.01 -1.22 2.81
C TRP A 149 13.00 -2.06 1.53
N ALA A 150 14.11 -2.08 0.79
CA ALA A 150 14.30 -2.95 -0.37
C ALA A 150 14.33 -4.44 0.02
N TRP A 151 15.04 -4.80 1.09
CA TRP A 151 15.10 -6.17 1.59
C TRP A 151 13.79 -6.62 2.25
N SER A 152 13.11 -5.71 2.94
CA SER A 152 11.82 -5.98 3.57
C SER A 152 10.77 -6.43 2.56
N LEU A 153 10.87 -5.96 1.31
CA LEU A 153 10.04 -6.44 0.21
C LEU A 153 10.28 -7.93 -0.08
N LEU A 154 11.54 -8.32 -0.31
CA LEU A 154 11.91 -9.68 -0.67
C LEU A 154 11.52 -10.66 0.44
N HIS A 155 11.82 -10.33 1.69
CA HIS A 155 11.48 -11.19 2.82
C HIS A 155 9.96 -11.34 2.99
N THR A 156 9.18 -10.27 2.79
CA THR A 156 7.72 -10.34 2.84
C THR A 156 7.17 -11.27 1.76
N CYS A 157 7.67 -11.15 0.52
CA CYS A 157 7.27 -12.03 -0.58
C CYS A 157 7.66 -13.51 -0.33
N VAL A 158 8.89 -13.77 0.13
CA VAL A 158 9.38 -15.13 0.40
C VAL A 158 8.63 -15.80 1.55
N ARG A 159 8.33 -15.05 2.63
CA ARG A 159 7.61 -15.59 3.79
C ARG A 159 6.12 -15.85 3.49
N MET A 160 5.50 -15.04 2.63
CA MET A 160 4.14 -15.30 2.16
C MET A 160 4.06 -16.44 1.11
N GLY A 161 5.18 -16.74 0.44
CA GLY A 161 5.31 -17.83 -0.55
C GLY A 161 5.83 -19.17 -0.01
N GLY A 162 5.96 -19.35 1.31
CA GLY A 162 6.47 -20.60 1.89
C GLY A 162 5.59 -21.82 1.55
N PRO A 163 6.17 -23.04 1.39
CA PRO A 163 5.50 -24.25 0.87
C PRO A 163 4.33 -24.80 1.73
N ASN A 164 3.95 -24.12 2.81
CA ASN A 164 2.86 -24.54 3.71
C ASN A 164 1.52 -23.82 3.49
N THR A 165 1.43 -22.81 2.63
CA THR A 165 0.15 -22.12 2.33
C THR A 165 -0.59 -22.69 1.12
N LEU A 166 0.00 -23.63 0.36
CA LEU A 166 -0.66 -24.33 -0.76
C LEU A 166 -1.27 -25.69 -0.37
N ARG A 167 -1.11 -26.17 0.87
CA ARG A 167 -1.66 -27.48 1.28
C ARG A 167 -3.12 -27.45 1.72
N ASN A 168 -3.77 -26.29 1.79
CA ASN A 168 -5.14 -26.21 2.29
C ASN A 168 -5.97 -25.11 1.61
N ARG A 169 -6.18 -25.23 0.29
CA ARG A 169 -7.32 -24.65 -0.46
C ARG A 169 -7.17 -24.91 -1.96
N MET A 170 -7.56 -26.10 -2.42
CA MET A 170 -8.27 -26.29 -3.71
C MET A 170 -8.72 -27.74 -3.84
N ALA A 171 -9.68 -28.17 -3.01
CA ALA A 171 -10.51 -29.32 -3.34
C ALA A 171 -11.76 -28.81 -4.07
N ILE A 172 -11.59 -28.31 -5.29
CA ILE A 172 -12.70 -28.31 -6.24
C ILE A 172 -12.86 -29.77 -6.64
N ARG A 173 -13.89 -30.43 -6.07
CA ARG A 173 -14.36 -31.73 -6.53
C ARG A 173 -14.83 -31.58 -7.98
N THR A 174 -13.99 -31.96 -8.94
CA THR A 174 -14.45 -32.38 -10.26
C THR A 174 -14.71 -33.90 -10.23
N PRO A 175 -15.92 -34.36 -10.60
CA PRO A 175 -16.21 -35.79 -10.64
C PRO A 175 -15.67 -36.40 -11.94
N GLY A 176 -14.97 -37.52 -11.81
CA GLY A 176 -14.80 -38.49 -12.89
C GLY A 176 -13.67 -38.20 -13.87
N ARG A 177 -12.57 -38.95 -13.71
CA ARG A 177 -12.04 -39.91 -14.69
C ARG A 177 -10.75 -40.52 -14.13
N SER A 178 -10.80 -41.82 -13.88
CA SER A 178 -9.64 -42.65 -13.68
C SER A 178 -8.85 -42.77 -14.98
N CYS A 179 -7.53 -42.56 -14.95
CA CYS A 179 -6.63 -43.30 -15.86
C CYS A 179 -5.19 -43.29 -15.36
N ALA A 180 -4.71 -44.50 -15.04
CA ALA A 180 -3.34 -45.01 -15.15
C ALA A 180 -2.19 -44.35 -14.37
N GLU A 181 -1.78 -45.05 -13.30
CA GLU A 181 -0.40 -45.18 -12.83
C GLU A 181 0.54 -45.73 -13.91
N ARG A 182 1.83 -45.34 -13.88
CA ARG A 182 2.96 -46.29 -14.01
C ARG A 182 4.27 -45.77 -13.38
N PHE A 183 4.83 -46.66 -12.53
CA PHE A 183 6.27 -46.98 -12.35
C PHE A 183 7.12 -45.95 -11.59
N ILE A 184 7.93 -46.22 -10.56
CA ILE A 184 8.64 -47.38 -9.93
C ILE A 184 8.81 -46.95 -8.44
N GLY A 185 8.81 -47.74 -7.36
CA GLY A 185 9.06 -49.14 -7.06
C GLY A 185 9.65 -49.15 -5.62
N SER A 186 9.20 -50.07 -4.76
CA SER A 186 9.94 -50.69 -3.62
C SER A 186 8.96 -51.22 -2.55
N SER A 187 8.71 -52.53 -2.62
CA SER A 187 8.65 -53.51 -1.50
C SER A 187 8.12 -53.07 -0.12
N CYS A 188 6.98 -53.61 0.32
CA CYS A 188 6.89 -54.84 1.14
C CYS A 188 5.48 -55.03 1.79
N LEU A 189 5.02 -56.29 1.78
CA LEU A 189 3.93 -56.98 2.50
C LEU A 189 3.19 -56.19 3.62
N ARG A 190 1.87 -56.27 3.85
CA ARG A 190 0.99 -57.46 3.92
C ARG A 190 -0.50 -57.05 4.18
N ARG A 191 -1.41 -57.91 3.68
CA ARG A 191 -2.77 -58.26 4.16
C ARG A 191 -4.00 -57.33 3.93
N ARG A 192 -4.77 -57.77 2.92
CA ARG A 192 -6.24 -57.75 2.72
C ARG A 192 -7.11 -57.51 3.95
N ARG A 193 -8.18 -56.72 3.77
CA ARG A 193 -9.59 -57.14 3.95
C ARG A 193 -10.52 -56.28 3.08
N ARG A 194 -11.32 -56.96 2.24
CA ARG A 194 -12.49 -56.43 1.51
C ARG A 194 -13.69 -56.36 2.46
N THR A 195 -14.60 -55.42 2.25
CA THR A 195 -16.07 -55.57 2.42
C THR A 195 -16.79 -54.37 1.76
N PRO A 196 -18.09 -54.50 1.40
CA PRO A 196 -18.62 -53.96 0.14
C PRO A 196 -19.49 -52.71 0.25
N ASP A 197 -19.64 -52.08 -0.92
CA ASP A 197 -20.79 -51.37 -1.50
C ASP A 197 -22.07 -51.26 -0.63
N ASN A 198 -22.58 -50.03 -0.50
CA ASN A 198 -24.01 -49.83 -0.67
C ASN A 198 -24.36 -48.42 -1.13
N ARG A 199 -24.83 -48.35 -2.37
CA ARG A 199 -25.66 -47.29 -2.97
C ARG A 199 -26.95 -47.05 -2.18
N ARG A 200 -27.53 -45.86 -2.45
CA ARG A 200 -28.93 -45.36 -2.29
C ARG A 200 -28.90 -44.09 -1.42
N ARG A 201 -29.59 -42.98 -1.72
CA ARG A 201 -30.67 -42.66 -2.66
C ARG A 201 -30.76 -41.13 -2.72
N TRP A 202 -30.92 -40.55 -3.91
CA TRP A 202 -31.30 -39.15 -4.13
C TRP A 202 -32.82 -39.07 -4.33
N THR A 203 -33.44 -38.18 -3.57
CA THR A 203 -34.78 -37.57 -3.73
C THR A 203 -34.63 -36.22 -2.98
N GLY A 204 -34.83 -35.02 -3.53
CA GLY A 204 -35.87 -34.54 -4.42
C GLY A 204 -36.78 -33.57 -3.64
N HIS A 205 -37.03 -32.38 -4.21
CA HIS A 205 -37.92 -31.27 -3.78
C HIS A 205 -37.38 -30.23 -2.78
N ASP A 206 -37.24 -28.96 -3.23
CA ASP A 206 -38.22 -27.84 -3.24
C ASP A 206 -38.39 -27.28 -1.82
N SER A 207 -38.50 -25.99 -1.55
CA SER A 207 -38.56 -24.74 -2.30
C SER A 207 -38.35 -23.64 -1.24
N ASP A 208 -37.96 -22.43 -1.63
CA ASP A 208 -38.65 -21.19 -1.24
C ASP A 208 -37.78 -19.95 -1.38
N ARG A 209 -38.38 -18.99 -2.09
CA ARG A 209 -37.99 -17.61 -2.24
C ARG A 209 -38.23 -16.88 -0.93
N GLN A 210 -37.34 -15.95 -0.59
CA GLN A 210 -37.79 -14.67 -0.06
C GLN A 210 -36.86 -13.55 -0.51
N THR A 211 -37.39 -12.73 -1.41
CA THR A 211 -36.97 -11.37 -1.75
C THR A 211 -37.30 -10.44 -0.60
N ASP A 212 -36.46 -9.45 -0.32
CA ASP A 212 -36.92 -8.13 0.14
C ASP A 212 -35.96 -7.03 -0.28
N THR A 213 -36.55 -5.90 -0.64
CA THR A 213 -35.97 -4.79 -1.41
C THR A 213 -36.18 -3.48 -0.64
N VAL A 214 -35.19 -2.58 -0.74
CA VAL A 214 -35.25 -1.10 -0.63
C VAL A 214 -35.49 -0.48 0.75
N THR A 215 -34.60 0.43 1.20
CA THR A 215 -34.91 1.87 1.36
C THR A 215 -33.60 2.68 1.44
N ALA A 216 -33.40 3.56 0.46
CA ALA A 216 -32.36 4.59 0.44
C ALA A 216 -32.90 5.88 1.06
N THR A 217 -32.10 6.53 1.92
CA THR A 217 -32.38 7.90 2.37
C THR A 217 -31.17 8.77 2.09
N ARG A 218 -31.41 9.78 1.26
CA ARG A 218 -30.47 10.76 0.73
C ARG A 218 -30.57 12.00 1.60
N THR A 219 -29.50 12.38 2.31
CA THR A 219 -29.44 13.66 3.02
C THR A 219 -28.20 14.43 2.57
N SER A 220 -28.47 15.50 1.84
CA SER A 220 -27.55 16.54 1.42
C SER A 220 -27.07 17.37 2.61
N ASN A 221 -25.76 17.58 2.77
CA ASN A 221 -25.23 18.72 3.49
C ASN A 221 -24.18 19.43 2.63
N ARG A 222 -24.55 20.67 2.28
CA ARG A 222 -23.74 21.71 1.63
C ARG A 222 -23.27 22.66 2.75
N LEU A 223 -22.17 23.39 2.48
CA LEU A 223 -21.61 24.54 3.23
C LEU A 223 -20.54 24.16 4.29
N PHE A 224 -19.39 24.81 4.44
CA PHE A 224 -18.85 26.12 3.99
C PHE A 224 -17.32 25.96 3.79
N PHE A 225 -16.76 26.38 2.65
CA PHE A 225 -15.32 26.61 2.50
C PHE A 225 -15.00 28.00 3.07
N ARG A 226 -14.05 28.07 4.01
CA ARG A 226 -13.43 29.32 4.44
C ARG A 226 -12.14 29.48 3.63
N SER A 227 -12.09 30.48 2.77
CA SER A 227 -10.91 30.87 1.99
C SER A 227 -9.79 31.34 2.93
N TYR A 228 -8.58 30.83 2.72
CA TYR A 228 -7.35 31.28 3.38
C TYR A 228 -6.96 32.66 2.84
N ASN A 229 -6.68 33.62 3.73
CA ASN A 229 -6.22 34.98 3.40
C ASN A 229 -4.79 35.15 3.95
N PRO A 230 -3.78 35.43 3.10
CA PRO A 230 -2.38 35.47 3.51
C PRO A 230 -1.95 36.70 4.34
N ASP A 231 -2.83 37.67 4.60
CA ASP A 231 -2.42 38.97 5.19
C ASP A 231 -2.69 39.15 6.70
N THR A 232 -2.89 38.09 7.49
CA THR A 232 -3.04 38.22 8.96
C THR A 232 -1.73 37.92 9.71
N PRO A 233 -1.12 38.90 10.40
CA PRO A 233 0.01 38.65 11.28
C PRO A 233 -0.47 37.98 12.58
N TRP A 234 0.24 36.94 13.00
CA TRP A 234 -0.01 36.19 14.23
C TRP A 234 0.30 37.06 15.45
N SER A 235 -0.72 37.47 16.20
CA SER A 235 -0.54 37.98 17.57
C SER A 235 -0.54 36.82 18.55
N VAL A 236 0.51 36.75 19.35
CA VAL A 236 0.73 35.77 20.42
C VAL A 236 0.11 36.35 21.69
N ASP A 237 -0.78 35.59 22.33
CA ASP A 237 -1.10 35.65 23.76
C ASP A 237 -1.32 34.21 24.28
#